data_AF-A0A946I5V4-F1
#
_entry.id   AF-A0A946I5V4-F1
#
_cell.length_a   1.000
_cell.length_b   1.000
_cell.length_c   1.000
_cell.angle_alpha   90.00
_cell.angle_beta   90.00
_cell.angle_gamma   90.00
#
_symmetry.space_group_name_H-M   'P 1'
#
loop_
_entity.id
_entity.type
_entity.pdbx_description
1 polymer ?
#
loop_
_entity_poly.entity_id
_entity_poly.type
_entity_poly.pdbx_seq_one_letter_code
_entity_poly.pdbx_strand_id
1 'polypeptide(L)'
;MNKIYTLLITSLLLHSCGLKKVDKVDFSVPPQNDKELIARVNAKNNYPEWLYLKGKINLKNKDQNVTLNVSVKNRKDSIIWLNISAPFG
;
A
#
# COMPACT_ATOMS: atom_id res chain seq x y z
N MET A 1 40.63 -4.54 -20.65
CA MET A 1 40.11 -4.45 -19.27
C MET A 1 40.62 -5.62 -18.46
N ASN A 2 41.41 -5.36 -17.43
CA ASN A 2 42.03 -6.43 -16.62
C ASN A 2 40.94 -7.14 -15.81
N LYS A 3 40.83 -8.47 -15.90
CA LYS A 3 39.78 -9.27 -15.21
C LYS A 3 39.73 -9.01 -13.70
N ILE A 4 40.90 -8.67 -13.12
CA ILE A 4 41.06 -8.32 -11.71
C ILE A 4 40.32 -7.02 -11.35
N TYR A 5 40.38 -5.99 -12.19
CA TYR A 5 39.67 -4.73 -11.93
C TYR A 5 38.15 -4.92 -11.95
N THR A 6 37.65 -5.78 -12.85
CA THR A 6 36.21 -6.10 -12.92
C THR A 6 35.72 -6.82 -11.67
N LEU A 7 36.51 -7.75 -11.13
CA LEU A 7 36.22 -8.47 -9.88
C LEU A 7 36.18 -7.53 -8.67
N LEU A 8 37.12 -6.58 -8.60
CA LEU A 8 37.23 -5.63 -7.49
C LEU A 8 36.04 -4.66 -7.46
N ILE A 9 35.62 -4.15 -8.62
CA ILE A 9 34.46 -3.27 -8.76
C ILE A 9 33.17 -4.00 -8.37
N THR A 10 33.03 -5.27 -8.78
CA THR A 10 31.82 -6.06 -8.49
C THR A 10 31.69 -6.35 -6.98
N SER A 11 32.80 -6.66 -6.31
CA SER A 11 32.82 -6.89 -4.86
C SER A 11 32.41 -5.65 -4.06
N LEU A 12 32.90 -4.47 -4.48
CA LEU A 12 32.58 -3.20 -3.82
C LEU A 12 31.08 -2.86 -3.88
N LEU A 13 30.41 -3.21 -4.98
CA LEU A 13 28.98 -2.96 -5.18
C LEU A 13 28.07 -3.89 -4.35
N LEU A 14 28.54 -5.08 -3.99
CA LEU A 14 27.76 -6.07 -3.24
C LEU A 14 27.75 -5.80 -1.72
N HIS A 15 28.65 -4.96 -1.21
CA HIS A 15 28.72 -4.63 0.23
C HIS A 15 27.85 -3.44 0.66
N SER A 16 27.13 -2.77 -0.25
CA SER A 16 26.27 -1.63 0.14
C SER A 16 24.90 -2.04 0.70
N CYS A 17 24.62 -3.34 0.85
CA CYS A 17 23.38 -3.83 1.43
C CYS A 17 23.39 -3.61 2.95
N GLY A 18 23.11 -2.39 3.38
CA GLY A 18 22.91 -2.05 4.79
C GLY A 18 21.64 -2.73 5.31
N LEU A 19 21.77 -3.68 6.24
CA LEU A 19 20.64 -4.20 6.99
C LEU A 19 20.00 -3.04 7.77
N LYS A 20 18.84 -2.56 7.32
CA LYS A 20 17.99 -1.67 8.13
C LYS A 20 17.53 -2.47 9.35
N LYS A 21 18.02 -2.10 10.54
CA LYS A 21 17.43 -2.55 11.79
C LYS A 21 16.00 -2.02 11.83
N VAL A 22 15.02 -2.93 11.79
CA VAL A 22 13.64 -2.58 12.07
C VAL A 22 13.50 -2.65 13.58
N ASP A 23 13.48 -1.49 14.23
CA ASP A 23 13.17 -1.41 15.66
C ASP A 23 11.75 -1.95 15.85
N LYS A 24 11.66 -3.14 16.46
CA LYS A 24 10.37 -3.74 16.81
C LYS A 24 9.83 -2.96 18.00
N VAL A 25 8.77 -2.21 17.77
CA VAL A 25 8.04 -1.51 18.82
C VAL A 25 7.34 -2.56 19.69
N ASP A 26 7.70 -2.63 20.97
CA ASP A 26 7.05 -3.50 21.95
C ASP A 26 5.77 -2.84 22.46
N PHE A 27 4.62 -3.39 22.06
CA PHE A 27 3.29 -2.88 22.43
C PHE A 27 2.80 -3.39 23.80
N SER A 28 3.53 -4.29 24.46
CA SER A 28 3.15 -4.83 25.77
C SER A 28 3.45 -3.87 26.93
N VAL A 29 4.40 -2.96 26.73
CA VAL A 29 4.80 -1.94 27.70
C VAL A 29 3.99 -0.65 27.45
N PRO A 30 3.41 0.00 28.47
CA PRO A 30 2.71 1.27 28.28
C PRO A 30 3.67 2.38 27.78
N PRO A 31 3.20 3.31 26.94
CA PRO A 31 4.02 4.40 26.44
C PRO A 31 4.41 5.35 27.58
N GLN A 32 5.64 5.86 27.56
CA GLN A 32 6.17 6.74 28.59
C GLN A 32 5.74 8.20 28.40
N ASN A 33 5.37 8.58 27.18
CA ASN A 33 4.93 9.93 26.85
C ASN A 33 4.03 9.96 25.61
N ASP A 34 3.37 11.11 25.40
CA ASP A 34 2.43 11.32 24.30
C ASP A 34 3.07 11.15 22.92
N LYS A 35 4.34 11.52 22.75
CA LYS A 35 5.04 11.39 21.47
C LYS A 35 5.22 9.92 21.10
N GLU A 36 5.59 9.10 22.07
CA GLU A 36 5.74 7.65 21.91
C GLU A 36 4.40 6.98 21.62
N LEU A 37 3.34 7.40 22.30
CA LEU A 37 1.98 6.95 22.03
C LEU A 37 1.56 7.26 20.59
N ILE A 38 1.75 8.50 20.14
CA ILE A 38 1.42 8.93 18.76
C ILE A 38 2.22 8.12 17.74
N ALA A 39 3.52 7.92 17.96
CA ALA A 39 4.37 7.13 17.08
C ALA A 39 3.90 5.67 16.98
N ARG A 40 3.55 5.04 18.11
CA ARG A 40 3.00 3.68 18.18
C ARG A 40 1.68 3.55 17.42
N VAL A 41 0.75 4.49 17.64
CA VAL A 41 -0.56 4.50 16.97
C VAL A 41 -0.38 4.64 15.45
N ASN A 42 0.46 5.57 15.01
CA ASN A 42 0.72 5.79 13.58
C ASN A 42 1.43 4.59 12.93
N ALA A 43 2.37 3.94 13.62
CA ALA A 43 3.06 2.75 13.13
C ALA A 43 2.11 1.53 12.96
N LYS A 44 1.05 1.44 13.76
CA LYS A 44 0.03 0.38 13.63
C LYS A 44 -1.08 0.75 12.63
N ASN A 45 -1.25 2.03 12.33
CA ASN A 45 -2.29 2.52 11.44
C ASN A 45 -1.86 2.38 9.97
N ASN A 46 -1.91 1.14 9.49
CA ASN A 46 -1.52 0.75 8.12
C ASN A 46 -2.58 1.09 7.06
N TYR A 47 -3.65 1.80 7.43
CA TYR A 47 -4.67 2.18 6.46
C TYR A 47 -4.13 3.28 5.54
N PRO A 48 -4.19 3.11 4.21
CA PRO A 48 -3.68 4.10 3.28
C PRO A 48 -4.47 5.41 3.38
N GLU A 49 -3.82 6.56 3.17
CA GLU A 49 -4.53 7.85 3.17
C GLU A 49 -5.63 7.87 2.11
N TRP A 50 -5.38 7.25 0.95
CA TRP A 50 -6.34 7.08 -0.13
C TRP A 50 -6.46 5.62 -0.55
N LEU A 51 -7.70 5.13 -0.59
CA LEU A 51 -8.06 3.83 -1.14
C LEU A 51 -8.85 4.03 -2.43
N TYR A 52 -8.30 3.58 -3.55
CA TYR A 52 -8.94 3.61 -4.87
C TYR A 52 -9.25 2.18 -5.33
N LEU A 53 -10.52 1.85 -5.47
CA LEU A 53 -10.99 0.55 -5.95
C LEU A 53 -11.75 0.73 -7.26
N LYS A 54 -11.44 -0.11 -8.25
CA LYS A 54 -12.21 -0.21 -9.50
C LYS A 54 -12.68 -1.64 -9.66
N GLY A 55 -13.95 -1.81 -9.98
CA GLY A 55 -14.58 -3.10 -10.15
C GLY A 55 -15.47 -3.14 -11.39
N LYS A 56 -15.77 -4.35 -11.83
CA LYS A 56 -16.77 -4.62 -12.86
C LYS A 56 -17.79 -5.61 -12.32
N ILE A 57 -19.06 -5.31 -12.49
CA ILE A 57 -20.16 -6.19 -12.12
C ILE A 57 -20.81 -6.66 -13.43
N ASN A 58 -20.73 -7.96 -13.69
CA ASN A 58 -21.35 -8.57 -14.86
C ASN A 58 -22.71 -9.13 -14.45
N LEU A 59 -23.79 -8.52 -14.90
CA LEU A 59 -25.14 -9.06 -14.79
C LEU A 59 -25.45 -9.90 -16.02
N LYS A 60 -25.63 -11.20 -15.81
CA LYS A 60 -26.10 -12.13 -16.84
C LYS A 60 -27.58 -12.41 -16.60
N ASN A 61 -28.41 -12.08 -17.57
CA ASN A 61 -29.81 -12.47 -17.60
C ASN A 61 -30.09 -13.25 -18.89
N LYS A 62 -31.23 -13.94 -19.00
CA LYS A 62 -31.55 -14.79 -20.18
C LYS A 62 -31.47 -14.01 -21.50
N ASP A 63 -31.86 -12.74 -21.48
CA ASP A 63 -31.99 -11.91 -22.68
C ASP A 63 -30.86 -10.89 -22.86
N GLN A 64 -30.04 -10.65 -21.82
CA GLN A 64 -29.04 -9.58 -21.85
C GLN A 64 -27.88 -9.82 -20.88
N ASN A 65 -26.68 -9.44 -21.35
CA ASN A 65 -25.47 -9.38 -20.55
C ASN A 65 -25.06 -7.91 -20.40
N VAL A 66 -25.16 -7.37 -19.18
CA VAL A 66 -24.82 -5.98 -18.88
C VAL A 66 -23.59 -5.95 -17.99
N THR A 67 -22.60 -5.14 -18.35
CA THR A 67 -21.41 -4.90 -17.51
C THR A 67 -21.47 -3.52 -16.90
N LEU A 68 -21.56 -3.43 -15.58
CA LEU A 68 -21.47 -2.19 -14.83
C LEU A 68 -20.03 -1.96 -14.37
N ASN A 69 -19.52 -0.75 -14.52
CA ASN A 69 -18.23 -0.35 -13.96
C ASN A 69 -18.47 0.37 -12.64
N VAL A 70 -17.75 -0.01 -11.60
CA VAL A 70 -17.83 0.62 -10.28
C VAL A 70 -16.46 1.20 -9.94
N SER A 71 -16.43 2.41 -9.41
CA SER A 71 -15.22 2.98 -8.81
C SER A 71 -15.55 3.54 -7.43
N VAL A 72 -14.74 3.17 -6.45
CA VAL A 72 -14.82 3.65 -5.08
C VAL A 72 -13.53 4.38 -4.75
N LYS A 73 -13.64 5.59 -4.22
CA LYS A 73 -12.52 6.35 -3.69
C LYS A 73 -12.83 6.66 -2.24
N ASN A 74 -11.97 6.24 -1.32
CA ASN A 74 -12.10 6.57 0.08
C ASN A 74 -10.83 7.29 0.54
N ARG A 75 -11.02 8.39 1.28
CA ARG A 75 -9.95 8.98 2.07
C ARG A 75 -10.10 8.52 3.52
N LYS A 76 -8.98 8.16 4.14
CA LYS A 76 -8.92 7.77 5.55
C LYS A 76 -9.63 8.80 6.44
N ASP A 77 -10.47 8.32 7.36
CA ASP A 77 -11.23 9.13 8.31
C ASP A 77 -12.06 10.26 7.65
N SER A 78 -12.55 10.02 6.42
CA SER A 78 -13.12 11.04 5.53
C SER A 78 -14.13 10.47 4.53
N ILE A 79 -14.51 11.31 3.55
CA ILE A 79 -15.54 11.07 2.52
C ILE A 79 -15.27 9.79 1.71
N ILE A 80 -16.36 9.07 1.40
CA ILE A 80 -16.39 7.95 0.47
C ILE A 80 -17.10 8.43 -0.81
N TRP A 81 -16.40 8.38 -1.95
CA TRP A 81 -16.99 8.58 -3.26
C TRP A 81 -17.25 7.23 -3.92
N LEU A 82 -18.46 7.06 -4.42
CA LEU A 82 -18.87 5.88 -5.18
C LEU A 82 -19.46 6.35 -6.51
N ASN A 83 -18.90 5.83 -7.60
CA ASN A 83 -19.39 6.08 -8.95
C ASN A 83 -19.67 4.73 -9.63
N ILE A 84 -20.88 4.58 -10.16
CA ILE A 84 -21.33 3.41 -10.91
C ILE A 84 -21.69 3.89 -12.31
N SER A 85 -21.09 3.28 -13.33
CA SER A 85 -21.32 3.62 -14.72
C SER A 85 -21.83 2.40 -15.47
N ALA A 86 -22.95 2.56 -16.15
CA ALA A 86 -23.61 1.51 -16.91
C ALA A 86 -23.57 1.84 -18.42
N PRO A 87 -23.59 0.83 -19.30
CA PRO A 87 -23.46 1.02 -20.76
C PRO A 87 -24.81 1.41 -21.40
N PHE A 88 -25.58 2.29 -20.75
CA PHE A 88 -26.94 2.65 -21.18
C PHE A 88 -27.06 4.01 -21.87
N GLY A 89 -25.95 4.74 -22.03
CA GLY A 89 -25.95 6.09 -22.57
C GLY A 89 -26.23 7.13 -21.49
#